data_AF-A0A8M1KCZ0-F1
#
_entry.id   AF-A0A8M1KCZ0-F1
#
_cell.length_a   1.000
_cell.length_b   1.000
_cell.length_c   1.000
_cell.angle_alpha   90.00
_cell.angle_beta   90.00
_cell.angle_gamma   90.00
#
_symmetry.space_group_name_H-M   'P 1'
#
loop_
_entity.id
_entity.type
_entity.pdbx_description
1 polymer ?
#
loop_
_entity_poly.entity_id
_entity_poly.type
_entity_poly.pdbx_seq_one_letter_code
_entity_poly.pdbx_strand_id
1 'polypeptide(L)'
;MNSDSYEKIKLSFLSVNQEQGDSLTYLKGIEDCVGLYRHDEIRVKEEFTWTIGPFEDTIFKDNRKILENWQMRYLPDHMMMQVLGTIKNNSCELGCLQVVLMVCEDMKLYAYREMEMHLVADNLQELFDEGISFPGKKMFYHGQRFDKMTEADLKAAKKSDARKTLNEKHKKLLESLLPEFKASMAAFKRKESEIAPAEGRAKGQSPGAESTKRTLRRSTRKLPLASKSRDLKRQKPSAPHQGRAQGGRKVATARMPCSTQEKAKREKRKYQERDKQLKEAGKGCTPLYDYFPKKKKLSSR
;
A
#
# COMPACT_ATOMS: atom_id res chain seq x y z
N MET A 1 27.43 -17.12 -12.61
CA MET A 1 26.86 -18.41 -12.17
C MET A 1 27.20 -19.46 -13.23
N ASN A 2 27.59 -20.68 -12.85
CA ASN A 2 27.80 -21.76 -13.83
C ASN A 2 26.45 -22.24 -14.40
N SER A 3 26.41 -22.63 -15.68
CA SER A 3 25.20 -23.07 -16.39
C SER A 3 24.48 -24.22 -15.66
N ASP A 4 25.24 -25.17 -15.11
CA ASP A 4 24.69 -26.34 -14.41
C ASP A 4 23.95 -25.95 -13.12
N SER A 5 24.46 -24.92 -12.43
CA SER A 5 23.84 -24.42 -11.19
C SER A 5 22.54 -23.70 -11.51
N TYR A 6 22.50 -22.93 -12.60
CA TYR A 6 21.29 -22.24 -13.04
C TYR A 6 20.17 -23.24 -13.39
N GLU A 7 20.48 -24.24 -14.21
CA GLU A 7 19.51 -25.25 -14.61
C GLU A 7 18.98 -26.04 -13.42
N LYS A 8 19.85 -26.38 -12.45
CA LYS A 8 19.41 -27.03 -11.22
C LYS A 8 18.41 -26.19 -10.43
N ILE A 9 18.66 -24.89 -10.27
CA ILE A 9 17.72 -23.99 -9.57
C ILE A 9 16.41 -23.91 -10.35
N LYS A 10 16.49 -23.64 -11.66
CA LYS A 10 15.34 -23.55 -12.56
C LYS A 10 14.46 -24.79 -12.46
N LEU A 11 15.02 -25.97 -12.64
CA LEU A 11 14.29 -27.24 -12.54
C LEU A 11 13.65 -27.44 -11.17
N SER A 12 14.32 -27.05 -10.09
CA SER A 12 13.77 -27.18 -8.74
C SER A 12 12.52 -26.32 -8.56
N PHE A 13 12.57 -25.03 -8.93
CA PHE A 13 11.42 -24.14 -8.84
C PHE A 13 10.28 -24.56 -9.78
N LEU A 14 10.60 -24.97 -11.01
CA LEU A 14 9.59 -25.38 -11.99
C LEU A 14 8.95 -26.74 -11.67
N SER A 15 9.64 -27.61 -10.92
CA SER A 15 9.09 -28.90 -10.48
C SER A 15 8.01 -28.77 -9.40
N VAL A 16 7.86 -27.58 -8.80
CA VAL A 16 6.80 -27.29 -7.82
C VAL A 16 5.47 -27.15 -8.57
N ASN A 17 4.84 -28.29 -8.88
CA ASN A 17 3.60 -28.35 -9.64
C ASN A 17 2.37 -27.99 -8.78
N GLN A 18 1.43 -27.25 -9.38
CA GLN A 18 0.13 -26.97 -8.79
C GLN A 18 -0.90 -28.09 -9.04
N GLU A 19 -0.67 -28.95 -10.04
CA GLU A 19 -1.70 -29.84 -10.61
C GLU A 19 -2.29 -30.88 -9.65
N GLN A 20 -1.75 -31.02 -8.43
CA GLN A 20 -2.20 -32.00 -7.43
C GLN A 20 -2.37 -31.43 -6.00
N GLY A 21 -2.20 -30.12 -5.79
CA GLY A 21 -2.10 -29.55 -4.44
C GLY A 21 -2.86 -28.23 -4.22
N ASP A 22 -3.31 -28.03 -2.98
CA ASP A 22 -3.78 -26.74 -2.46
C ASP A 22 -2.74 -25.63 -2.69
N SER A 23 -3.17 -24.39 -2.93
CA SER A 23 -2.29 -23.24 -3.16
C SER A 23 -1.27 -23.05 -2.03
N LEU A 24 -1.61 -23.45 -0.80
CA LEU A 24 -0.68 -23.46 0.33
C LEU A 24 0.46 -24.46 0.17
N THR A 25 0.18 -25.64 -0.39
CA THR A 25 1.21 -26.64 -0.69
C THR A 25 2.17 -26.13 -1.75
N TYR A 26 1.65 -25.47 -2.79
CA TYR A 26 2.48 -24.81 -3.80
C TYR A 26 3.41 -23.76 -3.17
N LEU A 27 2.86 -22.81 -2.42
CA LEU A 27 3.66 -21.74 -1.79
C LEU A 27 4.70 -22.30 -0.81
N LYS A 28 4.37 -23.39 -0.10
CA LYS A 28 5.32 -24.07 0.79
C LYS A 28 6.45 -24.74 0.00
N GLY A 29 6.15 -25.43 -1.10
CA GLY A 29 7.19 -25.99 -1.97
C GLY A 29 8.12 -24.91 -2.54
N ILE A 30 7.58 -23.74 -2.85
CA ILE A 30 8.39 -22.58 -3.22
C ILE A 30 9.24 -22.08 -2.04
N GLU A 31 8.67 -21.98 -0.83
CA GLU A 31 9.41 -21.61 0.38
C GLU A 31 10.60 -22.55 0.63
N ASP A 32 10.40 -23.86 0.46
CA ASP A 32 11.45 -24.87 0.59
C ASP A 32 12.55 -24.65 -0.47
N CYS A 33 12.19 -24.33 -1.71
CA CYS A 33 13.15 -23.98 -2.77
C CYS A 33 13.93 -22.70 -2.44
N VAL A 34 13.26 -21.67 -1.95
CA VAL A 34 13.89 -20.40 -1.53
C VAL A 34 14.88 -20.64 -0.39
N GLY A 35 14.54 -21.53 0.55
CA GLY A 35 15.45 -21.94 1.62
C GLY A 35 16.67 -22.70 1.10
N LEU A 36 16.47 -23.61 0.14
CA LEU A 36 17.52 -24.44 -0.44
C LEU A 36 18.57 -23.62 -1.21
N TYR A 37 18.13 -22.59 -1.93
CA TYR A 37 18.98 -21.76 -2.78
C TYR A 37 19.20 -20.35 -2.22
N ARG A 38 19.03 -20.18 -0.91
CA ARG A 38 19.17 -18.89 -0.25
C ARG A 38 20.55 -18.29 -0.51
N HIS A 39 20.57 -17.02 -0.89
CA HIS A 39 21.74 -16.23 -1.28
C HIS A 39 22.34 -16.54 -2.64
N ASP A 40 21.82 -17.51 -3.40
CA ASP A 40 22.19 -17.66 -4.80
C ASP A 40 21.68 -16.47 -5.62
N GLU A 41 22.47 -16.09 -6.62
CA GLU A 41 22.18 -14.97 -7.51
C GLU A 41 21.91 -15.44 -8.94
N ILE A 42 20.76 -15.02 -9.47
CA ILE A 42 20.34 -15.29 -10.84
C ILE A 42 20.27 -13.97 -11.60
N ARG A 43 20.92 -13.92 -12.77
CA ARG A 43 20.76 -12.81 -13.69
C ARG A 43 19.46 -13.00 -14.48
N VAL A 44 18.41 -12.31 -14.06
CA VAL A 44 17.07 -12.38 -14.69
C VAL A 44 16.95 -11.50 -15.93
N LYS A 45 17.81 -10.48 -16.08
CA LYS A 45 17.95 -9.69 -17.31
C LYS A 45 19.35 -9.09 -17.36
N GLU A 46 19.77 -8.53 -18.49
CA GLU A 46 21.09 -7.88 -18.61
C GLU A 46 21.36 -6.89 -17.47
N GLU A 47 20.36 -6.12 -17.06
CA GLU A 47 20.46 -5.07 -16.05
C GLU A 47 19.98 -5.48 -14.64
N PHE A 48 19.44 -6.69 -14.45
CA PHE A 48 18.84 -7.11 -13.17
C PHE A 48 19.40 -8.42 -12.65
N THR A 49 19.78 -8.42 -11.37
CA THR A 49 20.15 -9.61 -10.62
C THR A 49 19.11 -9.86 -9.53
N TRP A 50 18.57 -11.07 -9.50
CA TRP A 50 17.72 -11.58 -8.43
C TRP A 50 18.59 -12.38 -7.45
N THR A 51 18.64 -11.93 -6.19
CA THR A 51 19.21 -12.69 -5.08
C THR A 51 18.08 -13.45 -4.39
N ILE A 52 18.18 -14.77 -4.34
CA ILE A 52 17.17 -15.64 -3.73
C ILE A 52 17.23 -15.48 -2.21
N GLY A 53 16.08 -15.33 -1.56
CA GLY A 53 16.02 -15.29 -0.11
C GLY A 53 14.61 -15.15 0.45
N PRO A 54 14.37 -15.61 1.68
CA PRO A 54 13.09 -15.44 2.36
C PRO A 54 12.84 -13.97 2.74
N PHE A 55 11.66 -13.69 3.31
CA PHE A 55 11.28 -12.35 3.75
C PHE A 55 12.29 -11.74 4.73
N GLU A 56 12.90 -12.57 5.56
CA GLU A 56 13.89 -12.21 6.58
C GLU A 56 15.19 -11.63 5.99
N ASP A 57 15.45 -11.83 4.69
CA ASP A 57 16.61 -11.28 3.97
C ASP A 57 16.33 -9.91 3.34
N THR A 58 15.09 -9.43 3.44
CA THR A 58 14.71 -8.11 2.93
C THR A 58 14.97 -7.01 3.96
N ILE A 59 14.97 -5.76 3.51
CA ILE A 59 14.98 -4.57 4.39
C ILE A 59 13.74 -4.49 5.30
N PHE A 60 12.72 -5.32 5.05
CA PHE A 60 11.46 -5.34 5.79
C PHE A 60 11.40 -6.42 6.87
N LYS A 61 12.48 -7.17 7.10
CA LYS A 61 12.54 -8.31 8.04
C LYS A 61 11.95 -8.04 9.43
N ASP A 62 12.11 -6.83 9.96
CA ASP A 62 11.64 -6.45 11.30
C ASP A 62 10.15 -6.04 11.32
N ASN A 63 9.48 -6.03 10.17
CA ASN A 63 8.10 -5.56 10.03
C ASN A 63 7.26 -6.53 9.20
N ARG A 64 6.96 -7.69 9.79
CA ARG A 64 6.10 -8.73 9.17
C ARG A 64 4.71 -8.21 8.75
N LYS A 65 4.21 -7.14 9.38
CA LYS A 65 2.95 -6.49 9.00
C LYS A 65 2.97 -5.92 7.58
N ILE A 66 4.15 -5.68 7.00
CA ILE A 66 4.29 -5.26 5.61
C ILE A 66 3.88 -6.38 4.65
N LEU A 67 4.30 -7.62 4.91
CA LEU A 67 3.88 -8.77 4.11
C LEU A 67 2.36 -8.98 4.17
N GLU A 68 1.78 -8.89 5.37
CA GLU A 68 0.32 -8.91 5.54
C GLU A 68 -0.36 -7.78 4.74
N ASN A 69 0.25 -6.60 4.69
CA ASN A 69 -0.27 -5.48 3.92
C ASN A 69 -0.24 -5.73 2.41
N TRP A 70 0.85 -6.32 1.89
CA TRP A 70 0.97 -6.73 0.50
C TRP A 70 -0.14 -7.71 0.10
N GLN A 71 -0.34 -8.75 0.92
CA GLN A 71 -1.35 -9.80 0.71
C GLN A 71 -2.79 -9.27 0.77
N MET A 72 -3.04 -8.21 1.55
CA MET A 72 -4.39 -7.69 1.79
C MET A 72 -4.81 -6.52 0.92
N ARG A 73 -3.90 -5.60 0.57
CA ARG A 73 -4.29 -4.23 0.15
C ARG A 73 -3.89 -3.82 -1.25
N TYR A 74 -2.95 -4.53 -1.88
CA TYR A 74 -2.45 -4.16 -3.19
C TYR A 74 -3.27 -4.78 -4.31
N LEU A 75 -3.47 -6.10 -4.25
CA LEU A 75 -4.19 -6.83 -5.27
C LEU A 75 -5.72 -6.71 -5.05
N PRO A 76 -6.54 -6.85 -6.13
CA PRO A 76 -7.99 -6.75 -6.03
C PRO A 76 -8.61 -7.72 -5.03
N ASP A 77 -8.00 -8.88 -4.87
CA ASP A 77 -8.40 -9.93 -3.93
C ASP A 77 -7.30 -10.18 -2.91
N HIS A 78 -7.66 -10.80 -1.79
CA HIS A 78 -6.67 -11.27 -0.82
C HIS A 78 -5.88 -12.41 -1.45
N MET A 79 -4.56 -12.33 -1.46
CA MET A 79 -3.72 -13.39 -2.01
C MET A 79 -2.58 -13.70 -1.05
N MET A 80 -2.35 -14.98 -0.76
CA MET A 80 -1.14 -15.40 -0.08
C MET A 80 0.06 -15.18 -1.00
N MET A 81 1.17 -14.73 -0.40
CA MET A 81 2.40 -14.38 -1.12
C MET A 81 3.59 -15.05 -0.45
N GLN A 82 4.47 -15.64 -1.25
CA GLN A 82 5.78 -16.14 -0.83
C GLN A 82 6.88 -15.25 -1.41
N VAL A 83 7.78 -14.76 -0.55
CA VAL A 83 8.95 -13.99 -0.99
C VAL A 83 9.96 -14.93 -1.64
N LEU A 84 10.40 -14.54 -2.83
CA LEU A 84 11.42 -15.22 -3.62
C LEU A 84 12.80 -14.59 -3.42
N GLY A 85 12.83 -13.32 -3.01
CA GLY A 85 14.06 -12.61 -2.68
C GLY A 85 14.01 -11.18 -3.19
N THR A 86 15.16 -10.65 -3.58
CA THR A 86 15.31 -9.24 -3.92
C THR A 86 15.95 -9.05 -5.27
N ILE A 87 15.49 -8.05 -6.02
CA ILE A 87 16.06 -7.67 -7.31
C ILE A 87 16.90 -6.40 -7.13
N LYS A 88 18.11 -6.45 -7.66
CA LYS A 88 19.04 -5.33 -7.77
C LYS A 88 19.19 -4.92 -9.23
N ASN A 89 19.15 -3.61 -9.48
CA ASN A 89 19.55 -3.05 -10.77
C ASN A 89 21.08 -2.90 -10.79
N ASN A 90 21.74 -3.57 -11.73
CA ASN A 90 23.20 -3.61 -11.86
C ASN A 90 23.76 -2.30 -12.43
N SER A 91 22.95 -1.53 -13.17
CA SER A 91 23.34 -0.27 -13.81
C SER A 91 23.25 0.94 -12.87
N CYS A 92 22.72 0.74 -11.66
CA CYS A 92 22.49 1.82 -10.70
C CYS A 92 23.42 1.62 -9.48
N GLU A 93 24.52 2.37 -9.50
CA GLU A 93 25.56 2.38 -8.45
C GLU A 93 25.10 3.07 -7.16
N LEU A 94 24.13 3.99 -7.29
CA LEU A 94 23.52 4.71 -6.17
C LEU A 94 22.41 3.87 -5.54
N GLY A 95 22.80 2.82 -4.82
CA GLY A 95 22.00 2.11 -3.80
C GLY A 95 20.48 2.12 -4.04
N CYS A 96 20.05 1.62 -5.19
CA CYS A 96 18.65 1.67 -5.59
C CYS A 96 17.79 0.96 -4.54
N LEU A 97 16.60 1.49 -4.28
CA LEU A 97 15.65 0.91 -3.33
C LEU A 97 15.41 -0.57 -3.67
N GLN A 98 15.60 -1.42 -2.66
CA GLN A 98 15.47 -2.87 -2.78
C GLN A 98 14.07 -3.24 -3.30
N VAL A 99 14.03 -3.90 -4.45
CA VAL A 99 12.79 -4.43 -5.03
C VAL A 99 12.59 -5.84 -4.50
N VAL A 100 11.43 -6.14 -3.91
CA VAL A 100 11.14 -7.47 -3.37
C VAL A 100 10.35 -8.27 -4.40
N LEU A 101 10.87 -9.43 -4.81
CA LEU A 101 10.21 -10.35 -5.72
C LEU A 101 9.42 -11.40 -4.93
N MET A 102 8.19 -11.66 -5.36
CA MET A 102 7.26 -12.58 -4.71
C MET A 102 6.48 -13.38 -5.74
N VAL A 103 6.01 -14.56 -5.35
CA VAL A 103 4.99 -15.32 -6.07
C VAL A 103 3.70 -15.36 -5.27
N CYS A 104 2.56 -15.26 -5.94
CA CYS A 104 1.24 -15.38 -5.34
C CYS A 104 0.65 -16.79 -5.47
N GLU A 105 -0.43 -17.06 -4.73
CA GLU A 105 -1.20 -18.31 -4.83
C GLU A 105 -1.78 -18.59 -6.24
N ASP A 106 -1.87 -17.57 -7.09
CA ASP A 106 -2.25 -17.67 -8.51
C ASP A 106 -1.05 -17.91 -9.45
N MET A 107 0.12 -18.21 -8.88
CA MET A 107 1.41 -18.49 -9.54
C MET A 107 2.04 -17.30 -10.27
N LYS A 108 1.43 -16.13 -10.22
CA LYS A 108 1.99 -14.93 -10.84
C LYS A 108 3.06 -14.31 -9.95
N LEU A 109 3.99 -13.63 -10.60
CA LEU A 109 5.10 -12.98 -9.93
C LEU A 109 4.89 -11.49 -9.84
N TYR A 110 5.15 -10.98 -8.65
CA TYR A 110 4.99 -9.59 -8.31
C TYR A 110 6.27 -9.01 -7.73
N ALA A 111 6.59 -7.79 -8.13
CA ALA A 111 7.69 -7.02 -7.60
C ALA A 111 7.14 -5.82 -6.81
N TYR A 112 7.56 -5.69 -5.56
CA TYR A 112 7.25 -4.54 -4.73
C TYR A 112 8.38 -3.51 -4.77
N ARG A 113 8.05 -2.27 -5.15
CA ARG A 113 8.98 -1.13 -5.20
C ARG A 113 8.26 0.13 -4.75
N GLU A 114 8.84 0.90 -3.82
CA GLU A 114 8.38 2.27 -3.50
C GLU A 114 6.86 2.42 -3.26
N MET A 115 6.24 1.50 -2.52
CA MET A 115 4.79 1.47 -2.27
C MET A 115 3.90 1.11 -3.48
N GLU A 116 4.47 0.59 -4.56
CA GLU A 116 3.78 0.02 -5.71
C GLU A 116 4.08 -1.48 -5.84
N MET A 117 3.11 -2.22 -6.35
CA MET A 117 3.25 -3.64 -6.67
C MET A 117 3.11 -3.81 -8.18
N HIS A 118 4.04 -4.51 -8.81
CA HIS A 118 4.06 -4.70 -10.26
C HIS A 118 3.92 -6.19 -10.58
N LEU A 119 3.01 -6.57 -11.46
CA LEU A 119 3.02 -7.90 -12.08
C LEU A 119 4.20 -7.95 -13.05
N VAL A 120 5.22 -8.76 -12.78
CA VAL A 120 6.48 -8.78 -13.53
C VAL A 120 6.66 -10.01 -14.42
N ALA A 121 5.96 -11.11 -14.11
CA ALA A 121 5.88 -12.31 -14.93
C ALA A 121 4.58 -13.07 -14.60
N ASP A 122 4.02 -13.77 -15.58
CA ASP A 122 2.76 -14.51 -15.41
C ASP A 122 2.96 -15.87 -14.73
N ASN A 123 4.19 -16.39 -14.68
CA ASN A 123 4.56 -17.61 -13.99
C ASN A 123 6.09 -17.73 -13.84
N LEU A 124 6.56 -18.74 -13.11
CA LEU A 124 8.00 -19.00 -12.91
C LEU A 124 8.71 -19.37 -14.22
N GLN A 125 8.05 -20.02 -15.18
CA GLN A 125 8.64 -20.34 -16.47
C GLN A 125 9.09 -19.07 -17.19
N GLU A 126 8.21 -18.08 -17.25
CA GLU A 126 8.52 -16.76 -17.83
C GLU A 126 9.66 -16.07 -17.07
N LEU A 127 9.69 -16.15 -15.73
CA LEU A 127 10.80 -15.59 -14.94
C LEU A 127 12.17 -16.17 -15.36
N PHE A 128 12.24 -17.48 -15.59
CA PHE A 128 13.50 -18.14 -15.95
C PHE A 128 13.82 -18.06 -17.46
N ASP A 129 12.83 -17.99 -18.34
CA ASP A 129 13.06 -17.97 -19.78
C ASP A 129 13.24 -16.55 -20.32
N GLU A 130 12.41 -15.61 -19.85
CA GLU A 130 12.33 -14.25 -20.37
C GLU A 130 12.78 -13.19 -19.35
N GLY A 131 12.82 -13.54 -18.07
CA GLY A 131 13.20 -12.63 -17.00
C GLY A 131 12.03 -11.89 -16.39
N ILE A 132 12.28 -10.64 -15.99
CA ILE A 132 11.25 -9.76 -15.43
C ILE A 132 10.89 -8.65 -16.40
N SER A 133 9.60 -8.35 -16.50
CA SER A 133 9.12 -7.10 -17.07
C SER A 133 9.23 -6.00 -16.02
N PHE A 134 10.05 -4.96 -16.27
CA PHE A 134 10.15 -3.81 -15.38
C PHE A 134 10.25 -2.49 -16.18
N PRO A 135 9.38 -1.49 -15.93
CA PRO A 135 8.20 -1.53 -15.05
C PRO A 135 7.19 -2.61 -15.50
N GLY A 136 6.56 -3.30 -14.55
CA GLY A 136 5.80 -4.53 -14.84
C GLY A 136 4.57 -4.35 -15.73
N LYS A 137 4.07 -5.47 -16.26
CA LYS A 137 2.91 -5.57 -17.18
C LYS A 137 1.66 -4.88 -16.64
N LYS A 138 1.49 -4.90 -15.32
CA LYS A 138 0.41 -4.23 -14.61
C LYS A 138 0.92 -3.70 -13.27
N MET A 139 0.45 -2.53 -12.90
CA MET A 139 0.78 -1.87 -11.63
C MET A 139 -0.43 -1.84 -10.71
N PHE A 140 -0.18 -2.01 -9.43
CA PHE A 140 -1.15 -1.92 -8.36
C PHE A 140 -0.66 -0.98 -7.26
N TYR A 141 -1.55 -0.12 -6.78
CA TYR A 141 -1.25 0.84 -5.74
C TYR A 141 -1.86 0.42 -4.40
N HIS A 142 -1.30 0.94 -3.30
CA HIS A 142 -1.80 0.64 -1.97
C HIS A 142 -3.27 1.02 -1.83
N GLY A 143 -4.12 0.04 -1.53
CA GLY A 143 -5.54 0.24 -1.26
C GLY A 143 -6.43 0.12 -2.48
N GLN A 144 -5.88 -0.21 -3.65
CA GLN A 144 -6.64 -0.42 -4.89
C GLN A 144 -7.77 -1.45 -4.74
N ARG A 145 -7.59 -2.42 -3.83
CA ARG A 145 -8.66 -3.36 -3.44
C ARG A 145 -9.98 -2.68 -3.09
N PHE A 146 -9.91 -1.49 -2.49
CA PHE A 146 -11.08 -0.77 -2.01
C PHE A 146 -11.76 0.08 -3.09
N ASP A 147 -11.24 0.11 -4.32
CA ASP A 147 -11.83 0.89 -5.42
C ASP A 147 -13.23 0.44 -5.78
N LYS A 148 -13.52 -0.85 -5.59
CA LYS A 148 -14.83 -1.45 -5.85
C LYS A 148 -15.78 -1.39 -4.65
N MET A 149 -15.35 -0.79 -3.53
CA MET A 149 -16.14 -0.71 -2.31
C MET A 149 -17.31 0.26 -2.51
N THR A 150 -18.54 -0.18 -2.22
CA THR A 150 -19.72 0.68 -2.38
C THR A 150 -19.86 1.67 -1.22
N GLU A 151 -20.65 2.74 -1.40
CA GLU A 151 -20.97 3.66 -0.30
C GLU A 151 -21.60 2.97 0.91
N ALA A 152 -22.41 1.94 0.67
CA ALA A 152 -23.03 1.14 1.72
C ALA A 152 -21.97 0.38 2.53
N ASP A 153 -21.00 -0.23 1.85
CA ASP A 153 -19.88 -0.92 2.49
C ASP A 153 -19.02 0.06 3.30
N LEU A 154 -18.72 1.24 2.74
CA LEU A 154 -17.98 2.29 3.44
C LEU A 154 -18.71 2.76 4.69
N LYS A 155 -20.04 2.93 4.61
CA LYS A 155 -20.87 3.34 5.75
C LYS A 155 -20.91 2.24 6.83
N ALA A 156 -20.97 0.97 6.43
CA ALA A 156 -20.88 -0.16 7.34
C ALA A 156 -19.50 -0.21 8.03
N ALA A 157 -18.41 -0.08 7.27
CA ALA A 157 -17.05 -0.04 7.79
C ALA A 157 -16.83 1.11 8.78
N LYS A 158 -17.36 2.31 8.48
CA LYS A 158 -17.32 3.48 9.39
C LYS A 158 -18.06 3.25 10.72
N LYS A 159 -19.11 2.42 10.71
CA LYS A 159 -19.90 2.07 11.90
C LYS A 159 -19.33 0.89 12.70
N SER A 160 -18.28 0.24 12.21
CA SER A 160 -17.67 -0.90 12.90
C SER A 160 -17.11 -0.53 14.27
N ASP A 161 -17.20 -1.43 15.23
CA ASP A 161 -16.71 -1.20 16.59
C ASP A 161 -15.18 -1.03 16.64
N ALA A 162 -14.47 -1.71 15.74
CA ALA A 162 -13.04 -1.49 15.53
C ALA A 162 -12.75 -0.03 15.14
N ARG A 163 -13.53 0.57 14.23
CA ARG A 163 -13.35 1.97 13.83
C ARG A 163 -13.72 2.95 14.95
N LYS A 164 -14.78 2.67 15.71
CA LYS A 164 -15.14 3.48 16.89
C LYS A 164 -14.03 3.49 17.93
N THR A 165 -13.56 2.30 18.31
CA THR A 165 -12.47 2.12 19.28
C THR A 165 -11.20 2.84 18.83
N LEU A 166 -10.86 2.76 17.55
CA LEU A 166 -9.72 3.47 16.99
C LEU A 166 -9.89 4.99 17.06
N ASN A 167 -11.06 5.51 16.69
CA ASN A 167 -11.34 6.94 16.76
C ASN A 167 -11.25 7.47 18.20
N GLU A 168 -11.72 6.71 19.18
CA GLU A 168 -11.60 7.05 20.59
C GLU A 168 -10.14 7.06 21.06
N LYS A 169 -9.36 6.04 20.69
CA LYS A 169 -7.91 6.00 20.98
C LYS A 169 -7.20 7.20 20.35
N HIS A 170 -7.50 7.51 19.09
CA HIS A 170 -6.94 8.66 18.38
C HIS A 170 -7.31 9.97 19.07
N LYS A 171 -8.57 10.15 19.46
CA LYS A 171 -9.03 11.34 20.19
C LYS A 171 -8.29 11.51 21.52
N LYS A 172 -8.21 10.44 22.32
CA LYS A 172 -7.46 10.44 23.59
C LYS A 172 -5.99 10.80 23.41
N LEU A 173 -5.36 10.28 22.36
CA LEU A 173 -3.98 10.62 22.02
C LEU A 173 -3.82 12.10 21.64
N LEU A 174 -4.73 12.64 20.83
CA LEU A 174 -4.71 14.07 20.49
C LEU A 174 -4.90 14.93 21.74
N GLU A 175 -5.85 14.58 22.60
CA GLU A 175 -6.10 15.29 23.86
C GLU A 175 -4.90 15.26 24.80
N SER A 176 -4.14 14.15 24.86
CA SER A 176 -2.94 14.07 25.68
C SER A 176 -1.75 14.84 25.09
N LEU A 177 -1.62 14.93 23.76
CA LEU A 177 -0.53 15.63 23.08
C LEU A 177 -0.79 17.14 22.93
N LEU A 178 -2.06 17.57 22.92
CA LEU A 178 -2.46 18.96 22.68
C LEU A 178 -1.78 19.96 23.64
N PRO A 179 -1.65 19.70 24.96
CA PRO A 179 -1.02 20.63 25.88
C PRO A 179 0.48 20.82 25.59
N GLU A 180 1.22 19.73 25.38
CA GLU A 180 2.66 19.75 25.06
C GLU A 180 2.92 20.47 23.73
N PHE A 181 2.09 20.20 22.72
CA PHE A 181 2.16 20.87 21.43
C PHE A 181 1.89 22.38 21.56
N LYS A 182 0.84 22.77 22.32
CA LYS A 182 0.52 24.18 22.59
C LYS A 182 1.64 24.89 23.34
N ALA A 183 2.23 24.26 24.35
CA ALA A 183 3.34 24.81 25.12
C ALA A 183 4.58 25.02 24.22
N SER A 184 4.89 24.04 23.37
CA SER A 184 6.00 24.13 22.40
C SER A 184 5.79 25.28 21.41
N MET A 185 4.56 25.42 20.88
CA MET A 185 4.20 26.52 19.97
C MET A 185 4.28 27.89 20.65
N ALA A 186 3.87 27.99 21.92
CA ALA A 186 3.97 29.23 22.69
C ALA A 186 5.43 29.60 22.98
N ALA A 187 6.27 28.62 23.32
CA ALA A 187 7.70 28.83 23.52
C ALA A 187 8.40 29.30 22.24
N PHE A 188 8.03 28.73 21.09
CA PHE A 188 8.55 29.16 19.79
C PHE A 188 8.18 30.62 19.48
N LYS A 189 6.91 31.01 19.67
CA LYS A 189 6.46 32.40 19.47
C LYS A 189 7.18 33.41 20.38
N ARG A 190 7.45 33.04 21.64
CA ARG A 190 8.21 33.90 22.57
C ARG A 190 9.63 34.14 22.07
N LYS A 191 10.31 33.08 21.62
CA LYS A 191 11.64 33.18 21.02
C LYS A 191 11.65 34.02 19.75
N GLU A 192 10.62 33.93 18.89
CA GLU A 192 10.50 34.83 17.73
C GLU A 192 10.33 36.30 18.13
N SER A 193 9.55 36.59 19.18
CA SER A 193 9.40 37.98 19.69
C SER A 193 10.64 38.52 20.39
N GLU A 194 11.49 37.65 20.94
CA GLU A 194 12.76 38.02 21.59
C GLU A 194 13.89 38.27 20.57
N ILE A 195 13.78 37.74 19.36
CA ILE A 195 14.75 37.92 18.26
C ILE A 195 14.37 39.10 17.33
N ALA A 196 13.16 39.68 17.49
CA ALA A 196 12.79 40.90 16.77
C ALA A 196 13.61 42.09 17.31
N PRO A 197 14.34 42.85 16.46
CA PRO A 197 15.19 43.93 16.94
C PRO A 197 14.34 45.06 17.54
N ALA A 198 14.77 45.56 18.69
CA ALA A 198 14.23 46.76 19.31
C ALA A 198 14.52 47.98 18.42
N GLU A 199 13.60 48.31 17.52
CA GLU A 199 13.60 49.63 16.90
C GLU A 199 13.17 50.67 17.95
N GLY A 200 14.13 51.55 18.24
CA GLY A 200 14.13 52.46 19.36
C GLY A 200 13.03 53.51 19.32
N ARG A 201 12.58 53.83 20.54
CA ARG A 201 11.85 55.03 20.88
C ARG A 201 12.79 56.25 20.78
N ALA A 202 12.63 57.08 19.77
CA ALA A 202 13.12 58.46 19.78
C ALA A 202 12.00 59.42 19.36
N LYS A 203 11.67 60.36 20.25
CA LYS A 203 10.81 61.51 19.97
C LYS A 203 11.50 62.41 18.94
N GLY A 204 10.75 62.93 17.96
CA GLY A 204 11.24 64.01 17.10
C GLY A 204 10.35 64.25 15.89
N GLN A 205 9.73 65.42 15.89
CA GLN A 205 8.92 66.08 14.86
C GLN A 205 9.28 65.77 13.39
N SER A 206 8.25 65.53 12.58
CA SER A 206 8.21 65.82 11.13
C SER A 206 8.36 67.35 10.90
N PRO A 207 8.85 67.85 9.74
CA PRO A 207 8.37 67.45 8.40
C PRO A 207 9.42 67.45 7.27
N GLY A 208 9.01 66.94 6.09
CA GLY A 208 9.52 67.44 4.81
C GLY A 208 10.30 66.45 3.92
N ALA A 209 9.58 65.94 2.92
CA ALA A 209 9.98 65.72 1.53
C ALA A 209 11.19 64.82 1.13
N GLU A 210 10.97 64.17 -0.01
CA GLU A 210 11.93 63.58 -0.96
C GLU A 210 12.43 62.14 -0.77
N SER A 211 11.63 61.24 -1.36
CA SER A 211 12.02 60.40 -2.50
C SER A 211 13.37 59.69 -2.46
N THR A 212 13.34 58.38 -2.20
CA THR A 212 13.93 57.44 -3.15
C THR A 212 13.27 56.06 -3.09
N LYS A 213 12.70 55.68 -4.23
CA LYS A 213 12.00 54.41 -4.48
C LYS A 213 13.00 53.24 -4.48
N ARG A 214 12.76 52.21 -3.65
CA ARG A 214 13.19 50.84 -3.95
C ARG A 214 12.07 49.85 -3.68
N THR A 215 11.36 49.54 -4.76
CA THR A 215 10.30 48.56 -4.88
C THR A 215 10.88 47.14 -4.70
N LEU A 216 10.61 46.46 -3.58
CA LEU A 216 10.75 45.00 -3.51
C LEU A 216 9.38 44.36 -3.75
N ARG A 217 9.23 43.77 -4.93
CA ARG A 217 8.04 43.06 -5.40
C ARG A 217 7.72 41.88 -4.46
N ARG A 218 6.57 41.92 -3.78
CA ARG A 218 5.91 40.73 -3.24
C ARG A 218 5.56 39.80 -4.40
N SER A 219 6.33 38.72 -4.55
CA SER A 219 5.97 37.59 -5.40
C SER A 219 4.90 36.76 -4.68
N THR A 220 3.64 37.14 -4.83
CA THR A 220 2.51 36.24 -4.57
C THR A 220 2.29 35.38 -5.80
N ARG A 221 2.90 34.19 -5.87
CA ARG A 221 2.44 33.16 -6.81
C ARG A 221 1.13 32.58 -6.30
N LYS A 222 0.02 33.13 -6.80
CA LYS A 222 -1.25 32.42 -6.89
C LYS A 222 -1.05 31.22 -7.83
N LEU A 223 -1.22 30.01 -7.32
CA LEU A 223 -1.43 28.81 -8.14
C LEU A 223 -2.90 28.78 -8.59
N PRO A 224 -3.22 28.76 -9.89
CA PRO A 224 -4.58 28.49 -10.35
C PRO A 224 -4.81 26.99 -10.56
N LEU A 225 -5.85 26.49 -9.91
CA LEU A 225 -6.62 25.33 -10.36
C LEU A 225 -7.31 25.67 -11.70
N ALA A 226 -7.10 24.85 -12.73
CA ALA A 226 -8.06 24.69 -13.81
C ALA A 226 -7.83 23.37 -14.57
N SER A 227 -8.75 22.44 -14.32
CA SER A 227 -9.09 21.28 -15.12
C SER A 227 -9.42 21.64 -16.58
N LYS A 228 -8.92 20.86 -17.55
CA LYS A 228 -9.56 20.68 -18.85
C LYS A 228 -9.54 19.22 -19.28
N SER A 229 -10.69 18.59 -19.05
CA SER A 229 -11.22 17.45 -19.79
C SER A 229 -11.23 17.73 -21.30
N ARG A 230 -10.83 16.74 -22.10
CA ARG A 230 -11.16 16.68 -23.53
C ARG A 230 -11.97 15.42 -23.82
N ASP A 231 -13.23 15.68 -24.10
CA ASP A 231 -14.16 15.04 -25.04
C ASP A 231 -13.67 13.79 -25.79
N LEU A 232 -14.28 12.64 -25.47
CA LEU A 232 -14.53 11.58 -26.45
C LEU A 232 -16.03 11.48 -26.72
N LYS A 233 -16.36 11.58 -28.00
CA LYS A 233 -17.70 11.67 -28.57
C LYS A 233 -18.57 10.45 -28.27
N ARG A 234 -19.80 10.76 -27.85
CA ARG A 234 -21.00 9.92 -27.94
C ARG A 234 -21.26 9.50 -29.40
N GLN A 235 -21.43 8.20 -29.64
CA GLN A 235 -22.33 7.69 -30.67
C GLN A 235 -23.49 6.96 -29.97
N LYS A 236 -24.72 7.37 -30.29
CA LYS A 236 -25.98 6.72 -29.93
C LYS A 236 -26.25 5.58 -30.92
N PRO A 237 -26.95 4.52 -30.48
CA PRO A 237 -27.97 3.91 -31.33
C PRO A 237 -29.39 4.19 -30.82
N SER A 238 -30.27 4.23 -31.80
CA SER A 238 -31.71 4.46 -31.83
C SER A 238 -32.54 3.49 -30.99
N ALA A 239 -33.64 4.00 -30.43
CA ALA A 239 -34.79 3.23 -29.99
C ALA A 239 -35.73 2.93 -31.17
N PRO A 240 -36.68 2.00 -30.98
CA PRO A 240 -38.04 2.23 -31.44
C PRO A 240 -39.09 2.17 -30.32
N HIS A 241 -40.14 2.97 -30.54
CA HIS A 241 -41.54 2.95 -30.09
C HIS A 241 -42.10 1.61 -29.55
N GLN A 242 -43.18 1.50 -28.79
CA GLN A 242 -44.23 2.36 -28.20
C GLN A 242 -44.96 1.46 -27.17
N GLY A 243 -45.65 2.03 -26.16
CA GLY A 243 -46.60 1.23 -25.35
C GLY A 243 -46.99 1.88 -24.03
N ARG A 244 -48.13 2.56 -24.04
CA ARG A 244 -48.77 3.28 -22.93
C ARG A 244 -49.65 2.31 -22.11
N ALA A 245 -49.56 2.32 -20.77
CA ALA A 245 -50.68 2.01 -19.88
C ALA A 245 -50.41 2.46 -18.43
N GLN A 246 -51.44 3.01 -17.81
CA GLN A 246 -51.52 3.55 -16.46
C GLN A 246 -51.57 2.44 -15.40
N GLY A 247 -51.22 2.77 -14.15
CA GLY A 247 -51.60 1.98 -12.99
C GLY A 247 -50.66 2.14 -11.80
N GLY A 248 -51.06 2.93 -10.80
CA GLY A 248 -50.32 3.09 -9.56
C GLY A 248 -50.22 1.77 -8.77
N ARG A 249 -49.05 1.49 -8.20
CA ARG A 249 -48.88 0.52 -7.11
C ARG A 249 -47.68 0.88 -6.24
N LYS A 250 -47.87 0.62 -4.95
CA LYS A 250 -47.05 0.98 -3.79
C LYS A 250 -45.59 0.52 -3.92
N VAL A 251 -44.68 1.36 -3.42
CA VAL A 251 -43.25 1.12 -3.27
C VAL A 251 -43.04 -0.12 -2.38
N ALA A 252 -42.61 -1.23 -2.98
CA ALA A 252 -42.07 -2.37 -2.25
C ALA A 252 -40.55 -2.18 -2.12
N THR A 253 -40.06 -2.18 -0.88
CA THR A 253 -38.63 -2.26 -0.56
C THR A 253 -38.02 -3.48 -1.24
N ALA A 254 -37.15 -3.25 -2.23
CA ALA A 254 -36.41 -4.29 -2.90
C ALA A 254 -35.45 -4.96 -1.90
N ARG A 255 -35.77 -6.18 -1.47
CA ARG A 255 -34.81 -7.08 -0.81
C ARG A 255 -33.72 -7.42 -1.82
N MET A 256 -32.46 -7.32 -1.40
CA MET A 256 -31.33 -7.75 -2.22
C MET A 256 -31.48 -9.22 -2.61
N PRO A 257 -31.07 -9.61 -3.83
CA PRO A 257 -31.14 -11.00 -4.27
C PRO A 257 -30.35 -11.92 -3.33
N CYS A 258 -30.97 -13.01 -2.94
CA CYS A 258 -30.48 -14.00 -1.96
C CYS A 258 -29.04 -14.47 -2.25
N SER A 259 -28.66 -14.51 -3.53
CA SER A 259 -27.35 -14.99 -4.00
C SER A 259 -26.16 -14.12 -3.59
N THR A 260 -26.31 -12.80 -3.47
CA THR A 260 -25.21 -11.90 -3.09
C THR A 260 -24.96 -11.94 -1.58
N GLN A 261 -26.03 -12.10 -0.78
CA GLN A 261 -25.91 -12.28 0.67
C GLN A 261 -25.31 -13.64 1.02
N GLU A 262 -25.62 -14.69 0.26
CA GLU A 262 -24.99 -16.00 0.44
C GLU A 262 -23.50 -15.99 0.10
N LYS A 263 -23.09 -15.28 -0.97
CA LYS A 263 -21.67 -15.11 -1.31
C LYS A 263 -20.90 -14.40 -0.19
N ALA A 264 -21.41 -13.27 0.31
CA ALA A 264 -20.79 -12.53 1.41
C ALA A 264 -20.77 -13.35 2.72
N LYS A 265 -21.82 -14.11 3.02
CA LYS A 265 -21.85 -15.04 4.16
C LYS A 265 -20.84 -16.18 4.01
N ARG A 266 -20.67 -16.71 2.79
CA ARG A 266 -19.69 -17.78 2.49
C ARG A 266 -18.25 -17.28 2.63
N GLU A 267 -17.94 -16.09 2.14
CA GLU A 267 -16.62 -15.47 2.33
C GLU A 267 -16.32 -15.16 3.80
N LYS A 268 -17.30 -14.63 4.53
CA LYS A 268 -17.15 -14.36 5.96
C LYS A 268 -16.90 -15.64 6.76
N ARG A 269 -17.58 -16.75 6.42
CA ARG A 269 -17.33 -18.08 7.03
C ARG A 269 -15.93 -18.59 6.70
N LYS A 270 -15.49 -18.49 5.44
CA LYS A 270 -14.12 -18.86 5.03
C LYS A 270 -13.07 -18.08 5.82
N TYR A 271 -13.28 -16.78 6.05
CA TYR A 271 -12.37 -15.96 6.83
C TYR A 271 -12.34 -16.36 8.32
N GLN A 272 -13.51 -16.58 8.93
CA GLN A 272 -13.61 -16.98 10.34
C GLN A 272 -13.00 -18.37 10.61
N GLU A 273 -13.19 -19.30 9.70
CA GLU A 273 -12.64 -20.66 9.81
C GLU A 273 -11.12 -20.67 9.62
N ARG A 274 -10.60 -19.81 8.74
CA ARG A 274 -9.15 -19.65 8.53
C ARG A 274 -8.46 -18.92 9.68
N ASP A 275 -9.10 -17.90 10.27
CA ASP A 275 -8.60 -17.22 11.48
C ASP A 275 -8.57 -18.16 12.69
N LYS A 276 -9.56 -19.08 12.78
CA LYS A 276 -9.58 -20.14 13.80
C LYS A 276 -8.42 -21.13 13.61
N GLN A 277 -8.17 -21.59 12.38
CA GLN A 277 -7.04 -22.47 12.06
C GLN A 277 -5.68 -21.83 12.36
N LEU A 278 -5.52 -20.53 12.10
CA LEU A 278 -4.29 -19.78 12.41
C LEU A 278 -4.05 -19.65 13.92
N LYS A 279 -5.11 -19.44 14.70
CA LYS A 279 -5.05 -19.39 16.17
C LYS A 279 -4.73 -20.74 16.80
N GLU A 280 -5.31 -21.82 16.26
CA GLU A 280 -5.03 -23.20 16.71
C GLU A 280 -3.61 -23.66 16.35
N ALA A 281 -3.03 -23.15 15.26
CA ALA A 281 -1.64 -23.40 14.86
C ALA A 281 -0.59 -22.62 15.69
N GLY A 282 -0.96 -22.01 16.81
CA GLY A 282 -0.04 -21.26 17.69
C GLY A 282 0.52 -19.97 17.06
N LYS A 283 0.06 -19.57 15.87
CA LYS A 283 0.40 -18.30 15.22
C LYS A 283 -0.59 -17.25 15.69
N GLY A 284 -0.30 -16.64 16.84
CA GLY A 284 -1.11 -15.55 17.39
C GLY A 284 -1.18 -14.36 16.42
N CYS A 285 -2.24 -14.28 15.61
CA CYS A 285 -2.67 -13.05 14.97
C CYS A 285 -3.13 -12.07 16.06
N THR A 286 -2.24 -11.16 16.46
CA THR A 286 -2.65 -9.98 17.24
C THR A 286 -3.48 -9.06 16.35
N PRO A 287 -4.61 -8.52 16.84
CA PRO A 287 -5.43 -7.60 16.07
C PRO A 287 -4.63 -6.38 15.58
N LEU A 288 -4.93 -5.99 14.34
CA LEU A 288 -4.62 -4.72 13.71
C LEU A 288 -4.62 -3.56 14.73
N TYR A 289 -3.59 -2.70 14.69
CA TYR A 289 -3.32 -1.52 15.54
C TYR A 289 -2.33 -1.73 16.70
N ASP A 290 -1.07 -1.90 16.34
CA ASP A 290 0.06 -1.32 17.09
C ASP A 290 1.01 -0.67 16.08
N TYR A 291 0.76 0.61 15.81
CA TYR A 291 1.61 1.54 15.07
C TYR A 291 2.02 2.65 16.04
N PHE A 292 2.76 2.31 17.10
CA PHE A 292 3.52 3.29 17.89
C PHE A 292 4.79 2.63 18.45
N PRO A 293 5.97 3.28 18.34
CA PRO A 293 7.17 2.80 19.00
C PRO A 293 6.97 2.84 20.51
N LYS A 294 7.24 1.72 21.20
CA LYS A 294 7.30 1.66 22.65
C LYS A 294 8.36 2.66 23.12
N LYS A 295 7.97 3.69 23.88
CA LYS A 295 8.90 4.65 24.50
C LYS A 295 9.95 3.85 25.29
N LYS A 296 11.23 4.00 24.93
CA LYS A 296 12.36 3.59 25.78
C LYS A 296 12.19 4.31 27.12
N LYS A 297 12.19 3.56 28.22
CA LYS A 297 12.33 4.13 29.56
C LYS A 297 13.70 4.82 29.62
N LEU A 298 13.72 6.14 29.66
CA LEU A 298 14.88 6.89 30.13
C LEU A 298 15.03 6.57 31.62
N SER A 299 16.10 5.84 31.93
CA SER A 299 16.57 5.63 33.30
C SER A 299 16.89 6.99 33.92
N SER A 300 16.25 7.29 35.04
CA SER A 300 16.59 8.40 35.91
C SER A 300 18.04 8.30 36.40
N ARG A 301 18.82 9.35 36.16
CA ARG A 301 19.89 9.83 37.03
C ARG A 301 19.81 11.34 37.07
#